data_AF-A0A8S3FW12-F1
#
_entry.id   AF-A0A8S3FW12-F1
#
_cell.length_a   1.000
_cell.length_b   1.000
_cell.length_c   1.000
_cell.angle_alpha   90.00
_cell.angle_beta   90.00
_cell.angle_gamma   90.00
#
_symmetry.space_group_name_H-M   'P 1'
#
loop_
_entity.id
_entity.type
_entity.pdbx_description
1 polymer ?
#
loop_
_entity_poly.entity_id
_entity_poly.type
_entity_poly.pdbx_seq_one_letter_code
_entity_poly.pdbx_strand_id
1 'polypeptide(L)'
;MGASMKRVFSSAITDTFYTYSTVKIVQVPHTIIASLYRLLQFAIVVYIACYIVWYKKGYQEFQEPRATSIIKVKGLTKVFGNDTAGYGNSSSQHLWDTAEYQVPPMENNAFFIATRQIITFDQEEG
;
A
#
# COMPACT_ATOMS: atom_id res chain seq x y z
N MET A 1 63.90 17.54 -38.78
CA MET A 1 63.70 16.43 -37.81
C MET A 1 62.48 16.61 -36.89
N GLY A 2 62.10 17.82 -36.46
CA GLY A 2 61.01 18.03 -35.49
C GLY A 2 59.54 17.87 -35.98
N ALA A 3 59.26 17.98 -37.28
CA ALA A 3 57.89 17.88 -37.81
C ALA A 3 57.33 16.44 -37.82
N SER A 4 58.21 15.44 -38.00
CA SER A 4 57.82 14.02 -37.96
C SER A 4 57.43 13.58 -36.55
N MET A 5 58.17 14.05 -35.53
CA MET A 5 57.93 13.74 -34.12
C MET A 5 56.56 14.23 -33.62
N LYS A 6 56.14 15.43 -34.05
CA LYS A 6 54.83 16.00 -33.66
C LYS A 6 53.65 15.20 -34.22
N ARG A 7 53.80 14.65 -35.44
CA ARG A 7 52.78 13.80 -36.06
C ARG A 7 52.65 12.46 -35.34
N VAL A 8 53.78 11.84 -34.99
CA VAL A 8 53.82 10.58 -34.24
C VAL A 8 53.26 10.74 -32.82
N PHE A 9 53.59 11.85 -32.15
CA PHE A 9 53.05 12.14 -30.83
C PHE A 9 51.54 12.42 -30.88
N SER A 10 51.07 13.16 -31.89
CA SER A 10 49.65 13.41 -32.11
C SER A 10 48.88 12.12 -32.40
N SER A 11 49.42 11.20 -33.21
CA SER A 11 48.76 9.92 -33.51
C SER A 11 48.75 8.99 -32.30
N ALA A 12 49.82 8.96 -31.49
CA ALA A 12 49.88 8.15 -30.27
C ALA A 12 48.88 8.62 -29.20
N ILE A 13 48.67 9.94 -29.08
CA ILE A 13 47.63 10.50 -28.21
C ILE A 13 46.25 10.07 -28.69
N THR A 14 45.96 10.21 -29.99
CA THR A 14 44.65 9.80 -30.53
C THR A 14 44.40 8.30 -30.36
N ASP A 15 45.40 7.45 -30.61
CA ASP A 15 45.22 6.01 -30.43
C ASP A 15 44.92 5.68 -28.96
N THR A 16 45.62 6.30 -28.00
CA THR A 16 45.38 6.05 -26.57
C THR A 16 43.94 6.40 -26.12
N PHE A 17 43.38 7.52 -26.61
CA PHE A 17 42.00 7.92 -26.27
C PHE A 17 40.92 7.13 -27.03
N TYR A 18 41.22 6.61 -28.21
CA TYR A 18 40.29 5.85 -29.05
C TYR A 18 40.55 4.33 -29.02
N THR A 19 41.28 3.82 -28.04
CA THR A 19 41.44 2.37 -27.88
C THR A 19 40.30 1.80 -27.03
N TYR A 20 39.50 0.90 -27.62
CA TYR A 20 38.54 0.08 -26.89
C TYR A 20 39.04 -1.37 -26.82
N SER A 21 39.40 -1.82 -25.62
CA SER A 21 39.85 -3.19 -25.38
C SER A 21 38.66 -4.09 -25.11
N THR A 22 38.37 -5.00 -26.05
CA THR A 22 37.37 -6.07 -25.88
C THR A 22 38.06 -7.38 -25.53
N VAL A 23 37.48 -8.12 -24.58
CA VAL A 23 37.92 -9.47 -24.25
C VAL A 23 37.81 -10.38 -25.47
N LYS A 24 38.92 -11.03 -25.84
CA LYS A 24 38.92 -12.03 -26.91
C LYS A 24 38.17 -13.28 -26.43
N ILE A 25 36.98 -13.51 -26.97
CA ILE A 25 36.17 -14.69 -26.69
C ILE A 25 36.55 -15.86 -27.61
N VAL A 26 36.59 -17.07 -27.07
CA VAL A 26 36.78 -18.31 -27.85
C VAL A 26 35.40 -18.96 -28.05
N GLN A 27 35.02 -19.17 -29.30
CA GLN A 27 33.78 -19.86 -29.65
C GLN A 27 34.03 -21.37 -29.64
N VAL A 28 33.26 -22.11 -28.84
CA VAL A 28 33.32 -23.57 -28.78
C VAL A 28 32.14 -24.15 -29.56
N PRO A 29 32.37 -24.79 -30.73
CA PRO A 29 31.29 -25.33 -31.56
C PRO A 29 30.84 -26.69 -31.02
N HIS A 30 30.01 -26.69 -29.99
CA HIS A 30 29.42 -27.91 -29.42
C HIS A 30 27.90 -27.76 -29.20
N THR A 31 27.12 -28.63 -29.83
CA THR A 31 25.66 -28.51 -29.90
C THR A 31 24.96 -28.66 -28.55
N ILE A 32 25.41 -29.59 -27.71
CA ILE A 32 24.81 -29.82 -26.38
C ILE A 32 25.05 -28.63 -25.44
N ILE A 33 26.28 -28.09 -25.44
CA ILE A 33 26.64 -26.94 -24.59
C ILE A 33 25.87 -25.70 -25.05
N ALA A 34 25.75 -25.50 -26.37
CA ALA A 34 24.96 -24.42 -26.94
C ALA A 34 23.46 -24.54 -26.58
N SER A 35 22.91 -25.76 -26.63
CA SER A 35 21.51 -26.01 -26.26
C SER A 35 21.25 -25.72 -24.77
N LEU A 36 22.11 -26.22 -23.87
CA LEU A 36 22.00 -25.95 -22.44
C LEU A 36 22.06 -24.45 -22.13
N TYR A 37 22.98 -23.73 -22.78
CA TYR A 37 23.09 -22.29 -22.63
C TYR A 37 21.81 -21.56 -23.08
N ARG A 38 21.22 -21.97 -24.21
CA ARG A 38 19.96 -21.38 -24.72
C ARG A 38 18.76 -21.70 -23.82
N LEU A 39 18.68 -22.92 -23.28
CA LEU A 39 17.63 -23.30 -22.34
C LEU A 39 17.72 -22.50 -21.03
N LEU A 40 18.93 -22.33 -20.51
CA LEU A 40 19.15 -21.51 -19.31
C LEU A 40 18.76 -20.04 -19.56
N GLN A 41 19.19 -19.47 -20.69
CA GLN A 41 18.78 -18.12 -21.08
C GLN A 41 17.26 -17.99 -21.17
N PHE A 42 16.60 -18.96 -21.80
CA PHE A 42 15.15 -18.97 -21.93
C PHE A 42 14.47 -19.05 -20.56
N ALA A 43 14.95 -19.94 -19.66
CA ALA A 43 14.42 -20.06 -18.31
C ALA A 43 14.50 -18.75 -17.52
N ILE A 44 15.62 -18.02 -17.64
CA ILE A 44 15.79 -16.70 -17.01
C ILE A 44 14.78 -15.69 -17.57
N VAL A 45 14.64 -15.62 -18.90
CA VAL A 45 13.70 -14.69 -19.54
C VAL A 45 12.25 -15.00 -19.15
N VAL A 46 11.87 -16.29 -19.15
CA VAL A 46 10.53 -16.73 -18.73
C VAL A 46 10.27 -16.37 -17.27
N TYR A 47 11.24 -16.60 -16.38
CA TYR A 47 11.08 -16.23 -14.97
C TYR A 47 10.85 -14.73 -14.81
N ILE A 48 11.65 -13.88 -15.47
CA ILE A 48 11.49 -12.43 -15.39
C ILE A 48 10.12 -12.02 -15.95
N ALA A 49 9.72 -12.53 -17.12
CA ALA A 49 8.46 -12.17 -17.76
C ALA A 49 7.23 -12.63 -16.96
N CYS A 50 7.19 -13.90 -16.55
CA CYS A 50 6.03 -14.47 -15.85
C CYS A 50 5.95 -14.02 -14.39
N TYR A 51 7.07 -14.06 -13.66
CA TYR A 51 7.05 -13.77 -12.23
C TYR A 51 7.18 -12.27 -11.95
N ILE A 52 8.23 -11.62 -12.46
CA ILE A 52 8.52 -10.23 -12.11
C ILE A 52 7.54 -9.28 -12.82
N VAL A 53 7.37 -9.44 -14.13
CA VAL A 53 6.53 -8.54 -14.91
C VAL A 53 5.06 -8.89 -14.71
N TRP A 54 4.64 -10.12 -14.98
CA TRP A 54 3.20 -10.43 -14.93
C TRP A 54 2.67 -10.56 -13.49
N TYR A 55 3.22 -11.45 -12.67
CA TYR A 55 2.68 -11.72 -11.33
C TYR A 55 2.92 -10.57 -10.35
N LYS A 56 4.17 -10.11 -10.22
CA LYS A 56 4.53 -9.04 -9.29
C LYS A 56 4.22 -7.64 -9.82
N LYS A 57 3.90 -7.51 -11.11
CA LYS A 57 3.66 -6.20 -11.76
C LYS A 57 4.77 -5.20 -11.44
N GLY A 58 6.03 -5.66 -11.41
CA GLY A 58 7.17 -4.85 -10.98
C GLY A 58 7.48 -3.64 -11.88
N TYR A 59 6.77 -3.51 -13.00
CA TYR A 59 6.78 -2.34 -13.87
C TYR A 59 5.86 -1.21 -13.36
N GLN A 60 5.08 -1.45 -12.31
CA GLN A 60 4.15 -0.48 -11.71
C GLN A 60 4.63 -0.12 -10.30
N GLU A 61 4.49 1.15 -9.94
CA GLU A 61 4.61 1.60 -8.56
C GLU A 61 3.26 1.46 -7.86
N PHE A 62 3.21 0.66 -6.80
CA PHE A 62 2.02 0.51 -5.97
C PHE A 62 2.12 1.46 -4.78
N GLN A 63 1.08 2.27 -4.58
CA GLN A 63 0.93 3.11 -3.40
C GLN A 63 -0.19 2.52 -2.53
N GLU A 64 0.04 2.45 -1.23
CA GLU A 64 -1.00 2.04 -0.29
C GLU A 64 -2.08 3.13 -0.22
N PRO A 65 -3.36 2.79 -0.42
CA PRO A 65 -4.42 3.78 -0.35
C PRO A 65 -4.59 4.25 1.10
N ARG A 66 -4.35 5.53 1.36
CA ARG A 66 -4.72 6.17 2.63
C ARG A 66 -6.18 6.60 2.55
N ALA A 67 -7.06 5.87 3.22
CA ALA A 67 -8.48 6.20 3.31
C ALA A 67 -8.80 6.84 4.67
N THR A 68 -9.58 7.92 4.64
CA THR A 68 -10.17 8.55 5.83
C THR A 68 -11.69 8.52 5.67
N SER A 69 -12.41 8.07 6.71
CA SER A 69 -13.87 8.01 6.71
C SER A 69 -14.46 9.03 7.67
N ILE A 70 -15.48 9.78 7.24
CA ILE A 70 -16.23 10.73 8.08
C ILE A 70 -17.68 10.25 8.09
N ILE A 71 -18.19 9.91 9.27
CA ILE A 71 -19.53 9.31 9.44
C ILE A 71 -20.43 10.31 10.17
N LYS A 72 -21.65 10.50 9.68
CA LYS A 72 -22.68 11.34 10.32
C LYS A 72 -23.98 10.55 10.39
N VAL A 73 -24.43 10.27 11.61
CA VAL A 73 -25.70 9.58 11.86
C VAL A 73 -26.85 10.60 11.88
N LYS A 74 -28.04 10.19 11.41
CA LYS A 74 -29.28 10.98 11.49
C LYS A 74 -30.42 10.04 11.87
N GLY A 75 -31.24 10.44 12.83
CA GLY A 75 -32.36 9.65 13.28
C GLY A 75 -33.02 10.27 14.49
N LEU A 76 -34.32 10.04 14.63
CA LEU A 76 -35.13 10.40 15.78
C LEU A 76 -35.92 9.16 16.14
N THR A 77 -35.86 8.74 17.40
CA THR A 77 -36.60 7.57 17.88
C THR A 77 -37.31 7.87 19.19
N LYS A 78 -38.49 7.32 19.37
CA LYS A 78 -39.27 7.45 20.61
C LYS A 78 -39.03 6.21 21.45
N VAL A 79 -38.58 6.40 22.67
CA VAL A 79 -38.37 5.34 23.65
C VAL A 79 -39.46 5.42 24.71
N PHE A 80 -40.05 4.27 25.01
CA PHE A 80 -41.07 4.12 26.04
C PHE A 80 -40.39 3.55 27.29
N GLY A 81 -40.28 4.35 28.35
CA GLY A 81 -39.83 3.90 29.65
C GLY A 81 -40.94 3.20 30.40
N ASN A 82 -40.66 2.02 30.94
CA ASN A 82 -41.47 1.38 31.98
C ASN A 82 -40.88 1.73 33.35
N ASP A 83 -40.78 3.02 33.69
CA ASP A 83 -40.27 3.46 34.99
C ASP A 83 -41.22 3.01 36.11
N THR A 84 -40.79 2.01 36.88
CA THR A 84 -41.40 1.63 38.16
C THR A 84 -40.70 2.25 39.37
N ALA A 85 -39.72 3.15 39.16
CA ALA A 85 -38.93 3.74 40.22
C ALA A 85 -38.98 5.28 40.20
N GLY A 86 -39.70 5.85 41.17
CA GLY A 86 -39.29 7.10 41.81
C GLY A 86 -39.95 8.40 41.39
N TYR A 87 -40.00 8.77 40.11
CA TYR A 87 -40.50 10.11 39.74
C TYR A 87 -41.00 10.17 38.28
N GLY A 88 -42.32 10.14 38.11
CA GLY A 88 -42.96 10.38 36.81
C GLY A 88 -43.82 9.21 36.32
N ASN A 89 -45.12 9.33 36.56
CA ASN A 89 -46.23 8.85 35.74
C ASN A 89 -45.91 7.75 34.71
N SER A 90 -46.44 6.55 34.97
CA SER A 90 -46.49 5.39 34.09
C SER A 90 -46.62 5.78 32.61
N SER A 91 -45.56 5.50 31.83
CA SER A 91 -45.36 5.86 30.40
C SER A 91 -44.63 7.20 30.16
N SER A 92 -43.39 7.32 30.63
CA SER A 92 -42.46 8.35 30.17
C SER A 92 -42.08 8.07 28.70
N GLN A 93 -42.70 8.79 27.76
CA GLN A 93 -42.27 8.81 26.36
C GLN A 93 -41.11 9.79 26.24
N HIS A 94 -39.89 9.29 26.08
CA HIS A 94 -38.71 10.12 25.85
C HIS A 94 -38.27 10.03 24.38
N LEU A 95 -37.92 11.16 23.78
CA LEU A 95 -37.49 11.24 22.39
C LEU A 95 -35.96 11.23 22.35
N TRP A 96 -35.36 10.19 21.79
CA TRP A 96 -33.93 10.14 21.53
C TRP A 96 -33.59 10.77 20.19
N ASP A 97 -32.73 11.78 20.24
CA ASP A 97 -32.05 12.37 19.08
C ASP A 97 -30.61 11.83 18.97
N THR A 98 -29.92 12.18 17.88
CA THR A 98 -28.56 11.75 17.53
C THR A 98 -27.57 11.97 18.67
N ALA A 99 -27.68 13.05 19.43
CA ALA A 99 -26.79 13.33 20.56
C ALA A 99 -26.98 12.36 21.74
N GLU A 100 -28.14 11.70 21.86
CA GLU A 100 -28.46 10.84 23.00
C GLU A 100 -28.03 9.38 22.76
N TYR A 101 -28.20 8.87 21.53
CA TYR A 101 -27.80 7.50 21.20
C TYR A 101 -26.39 7.38 20.61
N GLN A 102 -25.74 8.49 20.21
CA GLN A 102 -24.38 8.50 19.67
C GLN A 102 -23.40 9.13 20.68
N VAL A 103 -22.87 8.30 21.59
CA VAL A 103 -21.88 8.72 22.58
C VAL A 103 -20.67 7.76 22.54
N PRO A 104 -19.45 8.24 22.25
CA PRO A 104 -19.07 9.63 21.91
C PRO A 104 -19.58 10.07 20.52
N PRO A 105 -19.74 11.38 20.26
CA PRO A 105 -20.27 11.89 18.99
C PRO A 105 -19.31 11.73 17.80
N MET A 106 -18.01 11.55 18.06
CA MET A 106 -16.99 11.33 17.04
C MET A 106 -15.99 10.28 17.51
N GLU A 107 -15.72 9.32 16.62
CA GLU A 107 -14.72 8.28 16.83
C GLU A 107 -13.98 8.02 15.51
N ASN A 108 -12.72 7.58 15.58
CA ASN A 108 -11.91 7.32 14.40
C ASN A 108 -12.30 6.00 13.75
N ASN A 109 -12.78 6.03 12.51
CA ASN A 109 -13.21 4.86 11.72
C ASN A 109 -14.28 3.98 12.39
N ALA A 110 -15.01 4.49 13.37
CA ALA A 110 -16.08 3.79 14.06
C ALA A 110 -17.19 4.76 14.48
N PHE A 111 -18.35 4.21 14.83
CA PHE A 111 -19.44 4.94 15.45
C PHE A 111 -20.24 4.00 16.36
N PHE A 112 -20.81 4.55 17.42
CA PHE A 112 -21.66 3.83 18.36
C PHE A 112 -23.12 4.26 18.22
N ILE A 113 -24.05 3.30 18.34
CA ILE A 113 -25.50 3.57 18.40
C ILE A 113 -26.07 2.79 19.59
N ALA A 114 -26.57 3.51 20.59
CA ALA A 114 -27.32 2.94 21.68
C ALA A 114 -28.69 2.45 21.18
N THR A 115 -28.96 1.15 21.35
CA THR A 115 -30.24 0.53 20.97
C THR A 115 -31.10 0.17 22.18
N ARG A 116 -30.50 0.13 23.38
CA ARG A 116 -31.15 -0.16 24.64
C ARG A 116 -30.41 0.54 25.77
N GLN A 117 -31.16 1.07 26.73
CA GLN A 117 -30.62 1.69 27.94
C GLN A 117 -31.33 1.12 29.16
N ILE A 118 -30.58 0.92 30.24
CA ILE A 118 -31.10 0.59 31.58
C ILE A 118 -30.51 1.67 32.49
N ILE A 119 -31.36 2.48 33.10
CA ILE A 119 -30.96 3.60 33.96
C ILE A 119 -31.27 3.22 35.40
N THR A 120 -30.29 3.37 36.28
CA THR A 120 -30.49 3.31 37.73
C THR A 120 -30.35 4.72 38.26
N PHE A 121 -31.45 5.32 38.71
CA PHE A 121 -31.45 6.66 39.28
C PHE A 121 -30.90 6.62 40.72
N ASP A 122 -30.33 7.75 41.15
CA ASP A 122 -29.92 8.01 42.54
C ASP A 122 -28.99 6.92 43.14
N GLN A 123 -28.02 6.46 42.35
CA GLN A 123 -27.00 5.54 42.84
C GLN A 123 -26.02 6.27 43.77
N GLU A 124 -25.93 5.83 45.03
CA GLU A 124 -24.99 6.33 46.03
C GLU A 124 -23.82 5.35 46.25
N GLU A 125 -22.66 5.88 46.63
CA GLU A 125 -21.49 5.09 47.03
C GLU A 125 -21.71 4.58 48.47
N GLY A 126 -21.58 3.26 48.67
CA GLY A 126 -21.78 2.59 49.97
C GLY A 126 -20.53 2.51 50.83
#